data_AF-A0AAV1M0U4-F1
#
_entry.id   AF-A0AAV1M0U4-F1
#
_cell.length_a   1.000
_cell.length_b   1.000
_cell.length_c   1.000
_cell.angle_alpha   90.00
_cell.angle_beta   90.00
_cell.angle_gamma   90.00
#
_symmetry.space_group_name_H-M   'P 1'
#
loop_
_entity.id
_entity.type
_entity.pdbx_description
1 polymer ?
#
loop_
_entity_poly.entity_id
_entity_poly.type
_entity_poly.pdbx_seq_one_letter_code
_entity_poly.pdbx_strand_id
1 'polypeptide(L)'
;MVCDDEYRILNVNSKFGGANHDSFIWENSNLNTYMQSLHQNGEIIWLLGDSGYPQRPWLMTPFLDTESNNYNEKHMRAQVVIENTFSRLKNR
;
A
#
# COMPACT_ATOMS: atom_id res chain seq x y z
N MET A 1 2.58 5.34 4.37
CA MET A 1 1.42 5.33 5.29
C MET A 1 0.48 4.24 4.81
N VAL A 2 -0.25 3.59 5.71
CA VAL A 2 -1.28 2.60 5.36
C VAL A 2 -2.59 2.97 6.06
N CYS A 3 -3.70 2.87 5.33
CA CYS A 3 -5.05 3.05 5.87
C CYS A 3 -5.99 1.91 5.47
N ASP A 4 -7.09 1.78 6.20
CA ASP A 4 -8.23 0.95 5.79
C ASP A 4 -9.22 1.73 4.91
N ASP A 5 -10.28 1.05 4.46
CA ASP A 5 -11.37 1.60 3.65
C ASP A 5 -12.22 2.65 4.40
N GLU A 6 -12.15 2.66 5.74
CA GLU A 6 -12.81 3.64 6.61
C GLU A 6 -11.93 4.87 6.89
N TYR A 7 -10.86 5.07 6.11
CA TYR A 7 -9.90 6.18 6.24
C TYR A 7 -9.12 6.17 7.57
N ARG A 8 -9.09 5.06 8.31
CA ARG A 8 -8.31 4.97 9.54
C ARG A 8 -6.88 4.65 9.20
N ILE A 9 -5.97 5.43 9.78
CA ILE A 9 -4.53 5.22 9.61
C ILE A 9 -4.12 4.03 10.47
N LEU A 10 -3.73 2.94 9.81
CA LEU A 10 -3.28 1.72 10.47
C LEU A 10 -1.78 1.74 10.75
N ASN A 11 -1.00 2.41 9.91
CA ASN A 11 0.44 2.50 10.06
C ASN A 11 1.04 3.77 9.46
N VAL A 12 1.98 4.37 10.18
CA VAL A 12 2.80 5.49 9.72
C VAL A 12 4.26 5.15 9.93
N ASN A 13 5.07 5.36 8.89
CA ASN A 13 6.52 5.29 8.97
C ASN A 13 7.10 6.68 8.68
N SER A 14 7.64 7.33 9.71
CA SER A 14 8.23 8.68 9.63
C SER A 14 9.76 8.66 9.67
N LYS A 15 10.39 7.48 9.56
CA LYS A 15 11.86 7.33 9.70
C LYS A 15 12.65 7.86 8.50
N PHE A 16 12.00 8.02 7.35
CA PHE A 16 12.64 8.38 6.09
C PHE A 16 12.27 9.81 5.68
N GLY A 17 13.28 10.61 5.33
CA GLY A 17 13.06 11.94 4.74
C GLY A 17 12.52 11.85 3.31
N GLY A 18 12.00 12.96 2.78
CA GLY A 18 11.19 13.01 1.54
C GLY A 18 11.90 12.71 0.21
N ALA A 19 13.18 12.32 0.21
CA ALA A 19 13.93 11.97 -1.00
C ALA A 19 13.97 10.46 -1.29
N ASN A 20 13.39 9.63 -0.41
CA ASN A 20 13.41 8.18 -0.57
C ASN A 20 12.23 7.69 -1.42
N HIS A 21 12.47 6.72 -2.29
CA HIS A 21 11.40 6.04 -3.01
C HIS A 21 10.53 5.23 -2.05
N ASP A 22 9.22 5.22 -2.28
CA ASP A 22 8.25 4.53 -1.43
C ASP A 22 8.51 3.01 -1.35
N SER A 23 8.97 2.40 -2.44
CA SER A 23 9.39 0.99 -2.45
C SER A 23 10.59 0.72 -1.56
N PHE A 24 11.57 1.64 -1.52
CA PHE A 24 12.71 1.53 -0.61
C PHE A 24 12.26 1.65 0.85
N ILE A 25 11.36 2.57 1.16
CA ILE A 25 10.78 2.73 2.50
C ILE A 25 10.04 1.46 2.91
N TRP A 26 9.27 0.86 1.99
CA TRP A 26 8.54 -0.38 2.22
C TRP A 26 9.47 -1.55 2.52
N GLU A 27 10.49 -1.78 1.69
CA GLU A 27 11.45 -2.88 1.88
C GLU A 27 12.19 -2.78 3.23
N ASN A 28 12.40 -1.56 3.73
CA ASN A 28 13.04 -1.29 5.02
C ASN A 28 12.06 -1.01 6.17
N SER A 29 10.77 -1.37 6.01
CA SER A 29 9.76 -1.13 7.04
C SER A 29 9.50 -2.36 7.92
N ASN A 30 9.29 -2.12 9.22
CA ASN A 30 8.81 -3.15 10.15
C ASN A 30 7.46 -3.73 9.72
N LEU A 31 6.65 -2.94 9.00
CA LEU A 31 5.36 -3.38 8.48
C LEU A 31 5.53 -4.47 7.43
N ASN A 32 6.48 -4.34 6.50
CA ASN A 32 6.77 -5.38 5.52
C ASN A 32 7.22 -6.67 6.21
N THR A 33 8.10 -6.59 7.22
CA THR A 33 8.51 -7.77 8.02
C THR A 33 7.32 -8.42 8.73
N TYR A 34 6.41 -7.61 9.29
CA TYR A 34 5.21 -8.13 9.95
C TYR A 34 4.27 -8.84 8.96
N MET A 35 4.00 -8.23 7.80
CA MET A 35 3.17 -8.83 6.75
C MET A 35 3.76 -10.15 6.22
N GLN A 36 5.09 -10.22 6.08
CA GLN A 36 5.80 -11.46 5.75
C GLN A 36 5.57 -12.55 6.80
N SER A 37 5.67 -12.21 8.09
CA SER A 37 5.44 -13.17 9.17
C SER A 37 4.00 -13.70 9.18
N LEU A 38 3.02 -12.83 8.93
CA LEU A 38 1.60 -13.22 8.81
C LEU A 38 1.40 -14.20 7.66
N HIS A 39 1.94 -13.87 6.49
CA HIS A 39 1.87 -14.75 5.32
C HIS A 39 2.54 -16.10 5.57
N GLN A 40 3.71 -16.13 6.21
CA GLN A 40 4.42 -17.37 6.59
C GLN A 40 3.62 -18.23 7.58
N ASN A 41 2.83 -17.59 8.44
CA ASN A 41 1.93 -18.27 9.37
C ASN A 41 0.61 -18.73 8.73
N GLY A 42 0.43 -18.51 7.43
CA GLY A 42 -0.77 -18.92 6.67
C GLY A 42 -1.92 -17.91 6.69
N GLU A 43 -1.70 -16.70 7.21
CA GLU A 43 -2.70 -15.65 7.17
C GLU A 43 -2.88 -15.10 5.75
N ILE A 44 -4.14 -14.85 5.39
CA ILE A 44 -4.53 -14.37 4.06
C ILE A 44 -4.83 -12.87 4.17
N ILE A 45 -3.79 -12.05 3.95
CA ILE A 45 -3.86 -10.59 4.08
C ILE A 45 -3.12 -9.93 2.91
N TRP A 46 -3.69 -8.86 2.36
CA TRP A 46 -3.10 -8.08 1.29
C TRP A 46 -3.12 -6.59 1.59
N LEU A 47 -2.03 -5.92 1.20
CA LEU A 47 -2.03 -4.48 0.98
C LEU A 47 -2.22 -4.18 -0.50
N LEU A 48 -2.79 -3.02 -0.80
CA LEU A 48 -2.85 -2.47 -2.15
C LEU A 48 -1.82 -1.35 -2.25
N GLY A 49 -0.85 -1.50 -3.16
CA GLY A 49 0.18 -0.50 -3.46
C GLY A 49 0.05 0.02 -4.88
N ASP A 50 0.63 1.18 -5.14
CA ASP A 50 0.77 1.71 -6.50
C ASP A 50 1.81 0.92 -7.34
N SER A 51 1.94 1.32 -8.61
CA SER A 51 2.88 0.71 -9.57
C SER A 51 4.36 0.91 -9.21
N GLY A 52 4.68 1.79 -8.26
CA GLY A 52 6.03 2.01 -7.76
C GLY A 52 6.50 0.92 -6.80
N TYR A 53 5.59 0.11 -6.27
CA TYR A 53 5.91 -1.04 -5.43
C TYR A 53 6.10 -2.31 -6.25
N PRO A 54 6.94 -3.25 -5.79
CA PRO A 54 7.05 -4.55 -6.41
C PRO A 54 5.94 -5.49 -5.93
N GLN A 55 5.36 -6.27 -6.85
CA GLN A 55 4.34 -7.29 -6.53
C GLN A 55 4.88 -8.32 -5.51
N ARG A 56 4.07 -8.67 -4.50
CA ARG A 56 4.35 -9.71 -3.49
C ARG A 56 3.10 -10.55 -3.19
N PRO A 57 3.22 -11.71 -2.51
CA PRO A 57 2.06 -12.47 -2.04
C PRO A 57 1.14 -11.71 -1.08
N TRP A 58 1.67 -10.73 -0.33
CA TRP A 58 0.94 -9.86 0.63
C TRP A 58 0.82 -8.40 0.19
N LEU A 59 1.25 -8.06 -1.03
CA LEU A 59 1.18 -6.70 -1.60
C LEU A 59 0.80 -6.78 -3.08
N MET A 60 -0.42 -6.35 -3.37
CA MET A 60 -0.95 -6.29 -4.73
C MET A 60 -0.67 -4.94 -5.34
N THR A 61 -0.32 -4.94 -6.62
CA THR A 61 -0.03 -3.74 -7.43
C THR A 61 -0.89 -3.78 -8.70
N PRO A 62 -1.19 -2.63 -9.33
CA PRO A 62 -1.91 -2.62 -10.60
C PRO A 62 -1.12 -3.34 -11.70
N PHE A 63 -1.83 -4.01 -12.62
CA PHE A 63 -1.19 -4.53 -13.83
C PHE A 63 -0.80 -3.36 -14.73
N LEU A 64 0.44 -3.38 -15.25
CA LEU A 64 0.90 -2.38 -16.21
C LEU A 64 0.27 -2.57 -17.60
N ASP A 65 -0.14 -3.79 -17.91
CA ASP A 65 -0.81 -4.11 -19.17
C ASP A 65 -2.33 -3.96 -19.06
N THR A 66 -2.93 -3.46 -20.13
CA THR A 66 -4.33 -3.03 -20.21
C THR A 66 -5.35 -4.17 -20.24
N GLU A 67 -4.89 -5.43 -20.38
CA GLU A 67 -5.77 -6.59 -20.51
C GLU A 67 -6.60 -6.88 -19.25
N SER A 68 -6.12 -6.47 -18.06
CA SER A 68 -6.82 -6.70 -16.78
C SER A 68 -7.59 -5.48 -16.28
N ASN A 69 -8.38 -4.85 -17.15
CA ASN A 69 -9.06 -3.58 -16.87
C ASN A 69 -9.94 -3.63 -15.60
N ASN A 70 -10.70 -4.70 -15.38
CA ASN A 70 -11.60 -4.80 -14.21
C ASN A 70 -10.85 -4.83 -12.87
N TYR A 71 -9.69 -5.49 -12.79
CA TYR A 71 -8.89 -5.47 -11.57
C TYR A 71 -8.30 -4.08 -11.34
N ASN A 72 -7.69 -3.48 -12.37
CA ASN A 72 -7.09 -2.16 -12.27
C ASN A 72 -8.12 -1.08 -11.90
N GLU A 73 -9.33 -1.14 -12.44
CA GLU A 73 -10.44 -0.24 -12.08
C GLU A 73 -10.80 -0.36 -10.59
N LYS A 74 -10.93 -1.58 -10.06
CA LYS A 74 -11.22 -1.80 -8.64
C LYS A 74 -10.05 -1.36 -7.77
N HIS A 75 -8.83 -1.66 -8.18
CA HIS A 75 -7.61 -1.28 -7.49
C HIS A 75 -7.51 0.25 -7.39
N MET A 76 -7.73 0.97 -8.49
CA MET A 76 -7.70 2.42 -8.54
C MET A 76 -8.75 3.04 -7.60
N ARG A 77 -9.98 2.50 -7.57
CA ARG A 77 -11.02 2.95 -6.62
C ARG A 77 -10.60 2.79 -5.16
N ALA A 78 -9.88 1.71 -4.83
CA ALA A 78 -9.36 1.51 -3.48
C ALA A 78 -8.22 2.49 -3.17
N GLN A 79 -7.35 2.80 -4.13
CA GLN A 79 -6.28 3.79 -3.96
C GLN A 79 -6.80 5.21 -3.69
N VAL A 80 -7.97 5.58 -4.22
CA VAL A 80 -8.62 6.87 -3.91
C VAL A 80 -8.81 7.06 -2.39
N VAL A 81 -8.98 5.98 -1.62
CA VAL A 81 -9.10 6.06 -0.16
C VAL A 81 -7.81 6.60 0.49
N ILE A 82 -6.64 6.10 0.10
CA ILE A 82 -5.37 6.56 0.67
C ILE A 82 -5.05 8.00 0.24
N GLU A 83 -5.34 8.35 -1.01
CA GLU A 83 -5.18 9.72 -1.53
C GLU A 83 -6.06 10.74 -0.80
N ASN A 84 -7.33 10.38 -0.57
CA ASN A 84 -8.26 11.19 0.21
C ASN A 84 -7.85 11.28 1.68
N THR A 85 -7.28 10.21 2.24
CA THR A 85 -6.73 10.23 3.61
C THR A 85 -5.59 11.24 3.71
N PHE A 86 -4.64 11.25 2.77
CA PHE A 86 -3.59 12.26 2.72
C PHE A 86 -4.15 13.67 2.55
N SER A 87 -5.15 13.86 1.69
CA SER A 87 -5.78 15.16 1.46
C SER A 87 -6.43 15.72 2.74
N ARG A 88 -7.14 14.87 3.49
CA ARG A 88 -7.73 15.23 4.80
C ARG A 88 -6.68 15.61 5.84
N LEU A 89 -5.51 14.95 5.83
CA LEU A 89 -4.41 15.27 6.73
C LEU A 89 -3.74 16.61 6.38
N LYS A 90 -3.59 16.93 5.10
CA LYS A 90 -2.98 18.18 4.62
C LYS A 90 -3.90 19.40 4.77
N ASN A 91 -5.21 19.20 4.78
CA ASN A 91 -6.21 20.27 4.93
C ASN A 91 -6.52 20.62 6.41
N ARG A 92 -5.64 20.24 7.33
CA ARG A 92 -5.67 20.63 8.74
C ARG A 92 -4.51 21.57 9.04
#